data_AF-A0A0G2H4Q4-F1
#
_entry.id   AF-A0A0G2H4Q4-F1
#
_cell.length_a   1.000
_cell.length_b   1.000
_cell.length_c   1.000
_cell.angle_alpha   90.00
_cell.angle_beta   90.00
_cell.angle_gamma   90.00
#
_symmetry.space_group_name_H-M   'P 1'
#
loop_
_entity.id
_entity.type
_entity.pdbx_description
1 polymer ?
#
loop_
_entity_poly.entity_id
_entity_poly.type
_entity_poly.pdbx_seq_one_letter_code
_entity_poly.pdbx_strand_id
1 'polypeptide(L)'
;MAIDWEYQRSYNLYYIFSLPDRIRMALIHHVNTMFEPGLSLLDLKIILLPQIPEDDAGNEDVAEPPPDPSSLNEGITHLDLSTSIERSIKLRDLSLFLFPTQPDGDAPLLDSWDGPEPTAIPRPLLVNLTHLSLAASPETSSVCSWKQLLNFSSHLPTLTHLSLAYWPVPSLTPNATFAKVVSAQGQTFQYGGRNPYSHTLDNDWSEAILVMRKLSKSLYGLEYLDLTGCAPWAKVLTSHSHGPGDETDMIDWVGDWGKIETVVLTTGSVPPAMHESGKVERYKGLISEARLTERIIRARRAGRGHPIAVEADPELD
;
A
#
# COMPACT_ATOMS: atom_id res chain seq x y z
N MET A 1 -23.83 -2.88 -13.00
CA MET A 1 -22.82 -1.90 -13.43
C MET A 1 -21.42 -2.51 -13.41
N ALA A 2 -20.91 -3.00 -12.27
CA ALA A 2 -19.57 -3.58 -12.19
C ALA A 2 -19.34 -4.84 -13.07
N ILE A 3 -20.32 -5.73 -13.20
CA ILE A 3 -20.22 -6.95 -14.03
C ILE A 3 -20.01 -6.60 -15.52
N ASP A 4 -20.73 -5.61 -16.02
CA ASP A 4 -20.65 -5.16 -17.42
C ASP A 4 -19.74 -3.93 -17.58
N TRP A 5 -18.71 -3.80 -16.74
CA TRP A 5 -17.94 -2.55 -16.62
C TRP A 5 -17.37 -2.05 -17.95
N GLU A 6 -16.92 -2.94 -18.83
CA GLU A 6 -16.40 -2.58 -20.16
C GLU A 6 -17.43 -1.82 -21.01
N TYR A 7 -18.69 -2.22 -20.96
CA TYR A 7 -19.78 -1.50 -21.62
C TYR A 7 -20.09 -0.19 -20.88
N GLN A 8 -20.17 -0.25 -19.55
CA GLN A 8 -20.59 0.89 -18.72
C GLN A 8 -19.61 2.06 -18.81
N ARG A 9 -18.30 1.81 -18.78
CA ARG A 9 -17.28 2.86 -18.89
C ARG A 9 -17.31 3.58 -20.24
N SER A 10 -17.79 2.92 -21.28
CA SER A 10 -17.89 3.47 -22.63
C SER A 10 -19.22 4.21 -22.82
N TYR A 11 -20.33 3.58 -22.42
CA TYR A 11 -21.68 4.12 -22.62
C TYR A 11 -22.03 5.26 -21.66
N ASN A 12 -21.58 5.16 -20.40
CA ASN A 12 -21.88 6.13 -19.34
C ASN A 12 -20.69 7.02 -19.00
N LEU A 13 -19.70 7.14 -19.89
CA LEU A 13 -18.45 7.90 -19.69
C LEU A 13 -18.68 9.26 -19.01
N TYR A 14 -19.61 10.05 -19.52
CA TYR A 14 -19.90 11.41 -19.05
C TYR A 14 -20.75 11.46 -17.76
N TYR A 15 -21.39 10.35 -17.37
CA TYR A 15 -22.28 10.29 -16.21
C TYR A 15 -21.61 9.66 -14.98
N ILE A 16 -20.59 8.84 -15.16
CA ILE A 16 -19.95 8.10 -14.06
C ILE A 16 -19.37 9.06 -13.01
N PHE A 17 -18.72 10.14 -13.43
CA PHE A 17 -18.17 11.14 -12.50
C PHE A 17 -19.26 11.87 -11.70
N SER A 18 -20.45 12.06 -12.28
CA SER A 18 -21.58 12.75 -11.61
C SER A 18 -22.25 11.92 -10.51
N LEU A 19 -21.85 10.66 -10.35
CA LEU A 19 -22.37 9.80 -9.30
C LEU A 19 -21.95 10.33 -7.91
N PRO A 20 -22.81 10.23 -6.88
CA PRO A 20 -22.44 10.54 -5.52
C PRO A 20 -21.17 9.79 -5.07
N ASP A 21 -20.32 10.43 -4.28
CA ASP A 21 -19.02 9.89 -3.85
C ASP A 21 -19.10 8.49 -3.25
N ARG A 22 -20.14 8.23 -2.45
CA ARG A 22 -20.40 6.90 -1.88
C ARG A 22 -20.62 5.83 -2.94
N ILE A 23 -21.32 6.18 -4.03
CA ILE A 23 -21.55 5.28 -5.16
C ILE A 23 -20.26 5.11 -5.97
N ARG A 24 -19.46 6.18 -6.15
CA ARG A 24 -18.15 6.09 -6.82
C ARG A 24 -17.18 5.17 -6.06
N MET A 25 -17.10 5.31 -4.74
CA MET A 25 -16.32 4.40 -3.89
C MET A 25 -16.80 2.96 -3.98
N ALA A 26 -18.12 2.72 -3.88
CA ALA A 26 -18.69 1.38 -4.02
C ALA A 26 -18.46 0.80 -5.42
N LEU A 27 -18.51 1.63 -6.46
CA LEU A 27 -18.22 1.24 -7.83
C LEU A 27 -16.77 0.79 -7.99
N ILE A 28 -15.81 1.56 -7.47
CA ILE A 28 -14.39 1.18 -7.47
C ILE A 28 -14.21 -0.20 -6.84
N HIS A 29 -14.75 -0.40 -5.63
CA HIS A 29 -14.67 -1.68 -4.93
C HIS A 29 -15.31 -2.84 -5.71
N HIS A 30 -16.52 -2.64 -6.25
CA HIS A 30 -17.23 -3.69 -6.97
C HIS A 30 -16.62 -4.00 -8.35
N VAL A 31 -16.10 -3.02 -9.07
CA VAL A 31 -15.36 -3.26 -10.33
C VAL A 31 -14.09 -4.04 -9.99
N ASN A 32 -13.35 -3.59 -8.98
CA ASN A 32 -12.12 -4.25 -8.54
C ASN A 32 -12.31 -5.72 -8.14
N THR A 33 -13.49 -6.08 -7.59
CA THR A 33 -13.78 -7.45 -7.14
C THR A 33 -14.52 -8.32 -8.15
N MET A 34 -15.39 -7.75 -8.98
CA MET A 34 -16.27 -8.50 -9.88
C MET A 34 -15.83 -8.46 -11.35
N PHE A 35 -15.06 -7.46 -11.77
CA PHE A 35 -14.58 -7.34 -13.14
C PHE A 35 -13.23 -8.05 -13.26
N GLU A 36 -13.20 -9.17 -13.97
CA GLU A 36 -12.05 -10.08 -14.03
C GLU A 36 -10.72 -9.41 -14.41
N PRO A 37 -10.65 -8.47 -15.37
CA PRO A 37 -9.42 -7.73 -15.69
C PRO A 37 -8.90 -6.84 -14.56
N GLY A 38 -9.71 -6.57 -13.54
CA GLY A 38 -9.44 -5.59 -12.51
C GLY A 38 -9.63 -4.16 -12.99
N LEU A 39 -9.36 -3.22 -12.10
CA LEU A 39 -9.52 -1.80 -12.34
C LEU A 39 -8.24 -1.24 -12.95
N SER A 40 -8.33 -0.50 -14.06
CA SER A 40 -7.19 0.16 -14.70
C SER A 40 -7.08 1.63 -14.30
N LEU A 41 -5.92 2.25 -14.56
CA LEU A 41 -5.75 3.68 -14.30
C LEU A 41 -6.73 4.54 -15.12
N LEU A 42 -7.12 4.09 -16.31
CA LEU A 42 -8.15 4.76 -17.11
C LEU A 42 -9.50 4.72 -16.41
N ASP A 43 -9.86 3.58 -15.81
CA ASP A 43 -11.11 3.45 -15.07
C ASP A 43 -11.14 4.39 -13.85
N LEU A 44 -10.01 4.54 -13.13
CA LEU A 44 -9.91 5.56 -12.06
C LEU A 44 -10.10 6.97 -12.59
N LYS A 45 -9.53 7.31 -13.76
CA LYS A 45 -9.72 8.64 -14.37
C LYS A 45 -11.17 8.90 -14.71
N ILE A 46 -11.88 7.91 -15.28
CA ILE A 46 -13.31 8.02 -15.60
C ILE A 46 -14.15 8.25 -14.33
N ILE A 47 -13.79 7.60 -13.22
CA ILE A 47 -14.54 7.69 -11.96
C ILE A 47 -14.21 8.97 -11.18
N LEU A 48 -12.96 9.43 -11.21
CA LEU A 48 -12.44 10.46 -10.31
C LEU A 48 -12.20 11.82 -10.97
N LEU A 49 -12.28 11.90 -12.30
CA LEU A 49 -12.13 13.16 -13.05
C LEU A 49 -13.36 13.42 -13.95
N PRO A 50 -13.80 14.69 -14.08
CA PRO A 50 -14.80 15.07 -15.07
C PRO A 50 -14.37 14.66 -16.48
N GLN A 51 -15.30 14.13 -17.26
CA GLN A 51 -15.09 13.83 -18.68
C GLN A 51 -15.72 14.96 -19.50
N ILE A 52 -14.94 15.65 -20.32
CA ILE A 52 -15.40 16.76 -21.17
C ILE A 52 -15.52 16.24 -22.60
N PRO A 53 -16.67 16.41 -23.29
CA PRO A 53 -16.81 16.07 -24.70
C PRO A 53 -15.83 16.86 -25.57
N GLU A 54 -15.22 16.22 -26.57
CA GLU A 54 -14.23 16.87 -27.46
C GLU A 54 -14.79 18.10 -28.19
N ASP A 55 -16.09 18.13 -28.48
CA ASP A 55 -16.76 19.23 -29.19
C ASP A 55 -16.94 20.51 -28.34
N ASP A 56 -16.83 20.41 -27.01
CA ASP A 56 -17.02 21.54 -26.07
C ASP A 56 -15.69 22.13 -25.57
N ALA A 57 -14.57 21.48 -25.88
CA ALA A 57 -13.23 21.94 -25.53
C ALA A 57 -12.79 23.22 -26.28
N GLY A 58 -13.55 23.65 -27.28
CA GLY A 58 -13.26 24.81 -28.14
C GLY A 58 -14.16 26.04 -27.94
N ASN A 59 -15.16 25.98 -27.04
CA ASN A 59 -15.98 27.14 -26.69
C ASN A 59 -15.32 27.89 -25.51
N GLU A 60 -14.34 28.73 -25.83
CA GLU A 60 -13.66 29.62 -24.86
C GLU A 60 -14.57 30.77 -24.34
N ASP A 61 -15.85 30.80 -24.74
CA ASP A 61 -16.80 31.83 -24.34
C ASP A 61 -17.37 31.54 -22.93
N VAL A 62 -16.69 32.09 -21.91
CA VAL A 62 -17.23 32.43 -20.57
C VAL A 62 -17.79 31.25 -19.76
N ALA A 63 -17.14 30.07 -19.79
CA ALA A 63 -17.36 29.06 -18.76
C ALA A 63 -16.44 29.34 -17.57
N GLU A 64 -16.99 29.43 -16.35
CA GLU A 64 -16.17 29.39 -15.13
C GLU A 64 -15.24 28.17 -15.20
N PRO A 65 -13.96 28.30 -14.78
CA PRO A 65 -13.06 27.17 -14.77
C PRO A 65 -13.69 26.02 -13.97
N PRO A 66 -13.68 24.79 -14.50
CA PRO A 66 -14.33 23.68 -13.83
C PRO A 66 -13.76 23.53 -12.41
N PRO A 67 -14.61 23.22 -11.42
CA PRO A 67 -14.15 23.07 -10.04
C PRO A 67 -13.00 22.07 -9.94
N ASP A 68 -12.02 22.36 -9.08
CA ASP A 68 -10.85 21.51 -8.87
C ASP A 68 -11.32 20.08 -8.55
N PRO A 69 -10.88 19.05 -9.31
CA PRO A 69 -11.24 17.66 -9.04
C PRO A 69 -11.02 17.23 -7.60
N SER A 70 -10.03 17.83 -6.91
CA SER A 70 -9.76 17.59 -5.50
C SER A 70 -10.94 17.97 -4.59
N SER A 71 -11.57 19.12 -4.86
CA SER A 71 -12.76 19.59 -4.13
C SER A 71 -13.99 18.74 -4.43
N LEU A 72 -14.10 18.24 -5.66
CA LEU A 72 -15.19 17.35 -6.09
C LEU A 72 -15.06 15.93 -5.55
N ASN A 73 -13.90 15.58 -5.00
CA ASN A 73 -13.61 14.27 -4.43
C ASN A 73 -13.49 14.31 -2.90
N GLU A 74 -13.89 15.40 -2.23
CA GLU A 74 -13.78 15.56 -0.78
C GLU A 74 -14.49 14.46 0.03
N GLY A 75 -15.60 13.90 -0.48
CA GLY A 75 -16.32 12.81 0.18
C GLY A 75 -15.73 11.43 -0.07
N ILE A 76 -14.71 11.31 -0.93
CA ILE A 76 -14.00 10.06 -1.20
C ILE A 76 -12.94 9.84 -0.14
N THR A 77 -13.22 8.88 0.74
CA THR A 77 -12.39 8.57 1.91
C THR A 77 -11.77 7.18 1.84
N HIS A 78 -12.25 6.32 0.93
CA HIS A 78 -11.85 4.93 0.78
C HIS A 78 -11.43 4.65 -0.66
N LEU A 79 -10.28 4.01 -0.83
CA LEU A 79 -9.77 3.55 -2.11
C LEU A 79 -9.32 2.09 -1.99
N ASP A 80 -10.10 1.19 -2.59
CA ASP A 80 -9.79 -0.23 -2.62
C ASP A 80 -9.24 -0.62 -3.99
N LEU A 81 -7.96 -0.98 -4.03
CA LEU A 81 -7.24 -1.44 -5.22
C LEU A 81 -6.73 -2.88 -5.05
N SER A 82 -7.33 -3.64 -4.12
CA SER A 82 -7.02 -5.05 -3.88
C SER A 82 -7.03 -5.82 -5.21
N THR A 83 -6.03 -6.62 -5.53
CA THR A 83 -5.92 -7.38 -6.80
C THR A 83 -5.66 -6.57 -8.09
N SER A 84 -5.91 -5.25 -8.11
CA SER A 84 -5.54 -4.38 -9.25
C SER A 84 -4.09 -3.90 -9.18
N ILE A 85 -3.55 -3.74 -7.96
CA ILE A 85 -2.19 -3.29 -7.78
C ILE A 85 -1.18 -4.28 -8.39
N GLU A 86 -0.24 -3.72 -9.15
CA GLU A 86 0.76 -4.41 -9.96
C GLU A 86 0.26 -5.37 -11.04
N ARG A 87 -1.04 -5.67 -11.08
CA ARG A 87 -1.74 -6.41 -12.15
C ARG A 87 -2.11 -5.46 -13.30
N SER A 88 -2.95 -4.46 -13.00
CA SER A 88 -3.54 -3.51 -13.95
C SER A 88 -3.14 -2.06 -13.64
N ILE A 89 -2.72 -1.77 -12.41
CA ILE A 89 -2.27 -0.45 -11.98
C ILE A 89 -0.87 -0.58 -11.36
N LYS A 90 0.09 0.18 -11.90
CA LYS A 90 1.42 0.31 -11.28
C LYS A 90 1.38 1.34 -10.17
N LEU A 91 1.98 1.03 -9.02
CA LEU A 91 1.96 1.94 -7.86
C LEU A 91 2.59 3.31 -8.17
N ARG A 92 3.61 3.34 -9.05
CA ARG A 92 4.20 4.58 -9.55
C ARG A 92 3.18 5.44 -10.30
N ASP A 93 2.41 4.85 -11.21
CA ASP A 93 1.46 5.59 -12.04
C ASP A 93 0.26 6.05 -11.20
N LEU A 94 -0.16 5.25 -10.22
CA LEU A 94 -1.13 5.66 -9.21
C LEU A 94 -0.62 6.87 -8.41
N SER A 95 0.64 6.85 -7.98
CA SER A 95 1.25 7.99 -7.25
C SER A 95 1.20 9.27 -8.08
N LEU A 96 1.56 9.21 -9.36
CA LEU A 96 1.53 10.38 -10.24
C LEU A 96 0.11 10.88 -10.49
N PHE A 97 -0.86 9.96 -10.54
CA PHE A 97 -2.26 10.29 -10.75
C PHE A 97 -2.92 10.90 -9.52
N LEU A 98 -2.65 10.37 -8.32
CA LEU A 98 -3.23 10.87 -7.07
C LEU A 98 -2.53 12.13 -6.55
N PHE A 99 -1.27 12.35 -6.91
CA PHE A 99 -0.46 13.50 -6.47
C PHE A 99 0.17 14.21 -7.67
N PRO A 100 -0.64 14.75 -8.60
CA PRO A 100 -0.11 15.50 -9.72
C PRO A 100 0.65 16.73 -9.23
N THR A 101 1.82 16.96 -9.83
CA THR A 101 2.58 18.19 -9.65
C THR A 101 1.99 19.22 -10.60
N GLN A 102 1.29 20.25 -10.09
CA GLN A 102 0.92 21.39 -10.90
C GLN A 102 2.16 22.27 -11.12
N PRO A 103 2.47 22.70 -12.35
CA PRO A 103 3.31 23.87 -12.53
C PRO A 103 2.54 25.04 -11.91
N ASP A 104 3.17 25.81 -11.01
CA ASP A 104 2.57 27.02 -10.46
C ASP A 104 2.09 27.90 -11.64
N GLY A 105 0.78 28.08 -11.74
CA GLY A 105 0.20 29.00 -12.71
C GLY A 105 0.67 30.41 -12.40
N ASP A 106 1.26 31.08 -13.39
CA ASP A 106 1.51 32.52 -13.48
C ASP A 106 1.81 33.23 -12.13
N ALA A 107 2.85 32.79 -11.43
CA ALA A 107 3.60 33.75 -10.62
C ALA A 107 4.21 34.75 -11.63
N PRO A 108 3.96 36.08 -11.52
CA PRO A 108 4.57 37.04 -12.43
C PRO A 108 6.08 36.80 -12.37
N LEU A 109 6.68 36.57 -13.55
CA LEU A 109 8.12 36.45 -13.73
C LEU A 109 8.78 37.74 -13.20
N LEU A 110 9.02 37.77 -11.89
CA LEU A 110 9.99 38.64 -11.29
C LEU A 110 11.32 38.05 -11.72
N ASP A 111 11.98 38.71 -12.68
CA ASP A 111 13.37 38.52 -13.08
C ASP A 111 14.30 38.73 -11.87
N SER A 112 14.25 37.82 -10.91
CA SER A 112 15.10 37.76 -9.73
C SER A 112 15.91 36.48 -9.84
N TRP A 113 17.14 36.62 -10.35
CA TRP A 113 18.14 35.56 -10.49
C TRP A 113 18.71 35.10 -9.14
N ASP A 114 17.90 35.08 -8.07
CA ASP A 114 18.27 34.60 -6.74
C ASP A 114 17.04 34.20 -5.86
N GLY A 115 15.90 33.89 -6.48
CA GLY A 115 14.73 33.36 -5.76
C GLY A 115 14.79 31.83 -5.63
N PRO A 116 14.34 31.22 -4.52
CA PRO A 116 14.22 29.76 -4.43
C PRO A 116 13.32 29.26 -5.57
N GLU A 117 13.78 28.25 -6.31
CA GLU A 117 12.96 27.60 -7.34
C GLU A 117 11.58 27.26 -6.74
N PRO A 118 10.47 27.56 -7.44
CA PRO A 118 9.14 27.21 -6.94
C PRO A 118 9.06 25.70 -6.78
N THR A 119 9.13 25.22 -5.55
CA THR A 119 8.90 23.82 -5.21
C THR A 119 7.42 23.54 -5.40
N ALA A 120 7.06 23.07 -6.59
CA ALA A 120 5.70 22.69 -6.91
C ALA A 120 5.18 21.67 -5.88
N ILE A 121 4.20 22.07 -5.07
CA ILE A 121 3.62 21.24 -4.02
C ILE A 121 2.60 20.29 -4.68
N PRO A 122 2.79 18.96 -4.60
CA PRO A 122 1.79 18.03 -5.12
C PRO A 122 0.44 18.25 -4.43
N ARG A 123 -0.62 18.47 -5.22
CA ARG A 123 -1.98 18.60 -4.69
C ARG A 123 -2.68 17.24 -4.75
N PRO A 124 -3.12 16.67 -3.61
CA PRO A 124 -3.73 15.36 -3.60
C PRO A 124 -5.13 15.40 -4.23
N LEU A 125 -5.39 14.51 -5.19
CA LEU A 125 -6.70 14.33 -5.82
C LEU A 125 -7.77 13.87 -4.80
N LEU A 126 -7.34 13.10 -3.78
CA LEU A 126 -8.19 12.56 -2.72
C LEU A 126 -7.73 13.12 -1.37
N VAL A 127 -8.11 14.36 -1.06
CA VAL A 127 -7.65 15.12 0.11
C VAL A 127 -8.01 14.46 1.46
N ASN A 128 -9.12 13.72 1.50
CA ASN A 128 -9.65 13.08 2.72
C ASN A 128 -9.49 11.55 2.71
N LEU A 129 -8.53 11.02 1.94
CA LEU A 129 -8.28 9.59 1.89
C LEU A 129 -7.79 9.10 3.26
N THR A 130 -8.56 8.20 3.87
CA THR A 130 -8.27 7.62 5.20
C THR A 130 -8.08 6.11 5.12
N HIS A 131 -8.73 5.45 4.15
CA HIS A 131 -8.67 4.00 3.97
C HIS A 131 -8.11 3.65 2.59
N LEU A 132 -7.06 2.84 2.58
CA LEU A 132 -6.42 2.39 1.37
C LEU A 132 -6.16 0.88 1.45
N SER A 133 -6.66 0.14 0.46
CA SER A 133 -6.22 -1.23 0.25
C SER A 133 -5.29 -1.32 -0.95
N LEU A 134 -4.08 -1.80 -0.71
CA LEU A 134 -3.12 -2.22 -1.72
C LEU A 134 -2.92 -3.74 -1.68
N ALA A 135 -3.91 -4.50 -1.20
CA ALA A 135 -3.78 -5.96 -1.09
C ALA A 135 -3.33 -6.58 -2.42
N ALA A 136 -2.25 -7.35 -2.34
CA ALA A 136 -1.71 -8.08 -3.48
C ALA A 136 -2.51 -9.37 -3.72
N SER A 137 -2.30 -9.96 -4.89
CA SER A 137 -2.70 -11.34 -5.16
C SER A 137 -1.47 -12.25 -5.06
N PRO A 138 -1.63 -13.57 -4.92
CA PRO A 138 -0.50 -14.50 -5.01
C PRO A 138 0.34 -14.33 -6.29
N GLU A 139 -0.29 -13.90 -7.40
CA GLU A 139 0.36 -13.65 -8.69
C GLU A 139 1.18 -12.36 -8.70
N THR A 140 0.73 -11.32 -7.99
CA THR A 140 1.36 -10.00 -7.97
C THR A 140 2.27 -9.74 -6.77
N SER A 141 2.22 -10.59 -5.74
CA SER A 141 3.01 -10.43 -4.51
C SER A 141 4.50 -10.19 -4.77
N SER A 142 5.11 -10.97 -5.66
CA SER A 142 6.56 -10.88 -5.93
C SER A 142 7.00 -9.60 -6.64
N VAL A 143 6.08 -8.89 -7.30
CA VAL A 143 6.38 -7.66 -8.07
C VAL A 143 6.06 -6.38 -7.28
N CYS A 144 5.41 -6.48 -6.13
CA CYS A 144 5.14 -5.34 -5.24
C CYS A 144 6.45 -4.69 -4.75
N SER A 145 6.57 -3.37 -4.95
CA SER A 145 7.79 -2.63 -4.64
C SER A 145 7.67 -1.82 -3.35
N TRP A 146 8.40 -2.25 -2.32
CA TRP A 146 8.54 -1.50 -1.06
C TRP A 146 9.12 -0.11 -1.24
N LYS A 147 10.05 0.07 -2.18
CA LYS A 147 10.60 1.39 -2.50
C LYS A 147 9.51 2.33 -3.01
N GLN A 148 8.64 1.85 -3.89
CA GLN A 148 7.52 2.65 -4.38
C GLN A 148 6.48 2.90 -3.30
N LEU A 149 6.18 1.90 -2.46
CA LEU A 149 5.27 2.06 -1.33
C LEU A 149 5.75 3.12 -0.34
N LEU A 150 7.04 3.12 0.01
CA LEU A 150 7.59 4.15 0.91
C LEU A 150 7.45 5.56 0.32
N ASN A 151 7.80 5.74 -0.96
CA ASN A 151 7.62 7.03 -1.63
C ASN A 151 6.14 7.45 -1.69
N PHE A 152 5.25 6.50 -1.99
CA PHE A 152 3.82 6.75 -2.05
C PHE A 152 3.25 7.12 -0.67
N SER A 153 3.68 6.43 0.38
CA SER A 153 3.24 6.65 1.76
C SER A 153 3.60 8.03 2.30
N SER A 154 4.69 8.66 1.83
CA SER A 154 5.03 10.03 2.26
C SER A 154 4.02 11.08 1.82
N HIS A 155 3.12 10.76 0.89
CA HIS A 155 2.05 11.64 0.43
C HIS A 155 0.70 11.38 1.12
N LEU A 156 0.64 10.47 2.10
CA LEU A 156 -0.61 10.00 2.73
C LEU A 156 -0.65 10.26 4.25
N PRO A 157 -0.53 11.51 4.72
CA PRO A 157 -0.48 11.80 6.16
C PRO A 157 -1.81 11.55 6.88
N THR A 158 -2.93 11.50 6.16
CA THR A 158 -4.30 11.30 6.69
C THR A 158 -4.71 9.83 6.80
N LEU A 159 -3.86 8.90 6.36
CA LEU A 159 -4.23 7.50 6.28
C LEU A 159 -4.32 6.87 7.68
N THR A 160 -5.48 6.29 7.99
CA THR A 160 -5.74 5.56 9.24
C THR A 160 -5.84 4.05 9.01
N HIS A 161 -6.24 3.61 7.82
CA HIS A 161 -6.40 2.19 7.50
C HIS A 161 -5.59 1.83 6.25
N LEU A 162 -4.71 0.83 6.39
CA LEU A 162 -3.90 0.31 5.29
C LEU A 162 -4.01 -1.22 5.25
N SER A 163 -4.37 -1.77 4.09
CA SER A 163 -4.18 -3.20 3.81
C SER A 163 -2.98 -3.41 2.89
N LEU A 164 -2.06 -4.24 3.37
CA LEU A 164 -0.93 -4.82 2.63
C LEU A 164 -1.05 -6.35 2.60
N ALA A 165 -2.28 -6.88 2.56
CA ALA A 165 -2.50 -8.31 2.50
C ALA A 165 -1.73 -8.93 1.32
N TYR A 166 -1.10 -10.08 1.56
CA TYR A 166 -0.29 -10.85 0.63
C TYR A 166 0.95 -10.13 0.07
N TRP A 167 1.39 -9.03 0.67
CA TRP A 167 2.64 -8.38 0.28
C TRP A 167 3.87 -9.25 0.58
N PRO A 168 4.94 -9.11 -0.22
CA PRO A 168 6.18 -9.86 0.02
C PRO A 168 6.88 -9.32 1.26
N VAL A 169 7.79 -10.13 1.82
CA VAL A 169 8.66 -9.68 2.93
C VAL A 169 9.33 -8.34 2.58
N PRO A 170 9.36 -7.36 3.50
CA PRO A 170 9.95 -6.05 3.26
C PRO A 170 11.41 -6.12 2.80
N SER A 171 11.69 -5.59 1.60
CA SER A 171 13.05 -5.52 1.03
C SER A 171 13.16 -4.39 0.00
N LEU A 172 14.28 -3.65 0.01
CA LEU A 172 14.62 -2.65 -1.00
C LEU A 172 15.41 -3.25 -2.18
N THR A 173 15.85 -4.50 -2.05
CA THR A 173 16.74 -5.17 -3.01
C THR A 173 16.20 -6.52 -3.50
N PRO A 174 14.91 -6.64 -3.88
CA PRO A 174 14.27 -7.93 -4.17
C PRO A 174 14.95 -8.72 -5.31
N ASN A 175 15.56 -8.02 -6.28
CA ASN A 175 16.25 -8.65 -7.43
C ASN A 175 17.73 -8.99 -7.15
N ALA A 176 18.37 -8.35 -6.16
CA ALA A 176 19.75 -8.65 -5.80
C ALA A 176 19.86 -10.02 -5.13
N THR A 177 18.79 -10.41 -4.44
CA THR A 177 18.50 -11.71 -3.84
C THR A 177 18.83 -12.90 -4.75
N PHE A 178 18.79 -12.81 -6.09
CA PHE A 178 19.15 -13.94 -6.96
C PHE A 178 20.24 -13.63 -7.99
N ALA A 179 20.75 -12.40 -8.00
CA ALA A 179 21.73 -11.97 -8.97
C ALA A 179 23.13 -12.48 -8.60
N LYS A 180 23.84 -13.08 -9.56
CA LYS A 180 25.24 -13.50 -9.42
C LYS A 180 26.11 -12.66 -10.34
N VAL A 181 27.19 -12.09 -9.83
CA VAL A 181 28.23 -11.42 -10.61
C VAL A 181 29.47 -12.28 -10.67
N VAL A 182 30.03 -12.42 -11.87
CA VAL A 182 31.29 -13.09 -12.11
C VAL A 182 32.40 -12.05 -12.00
N SER A 183 33.34 -12.24 -11.07
CA SER A 183 34.57 -11.44 -10.98
C SER A 183 35.42 -11.62 -12.24
N ALA A 184 36.29 -10.64 -12.53
CA ALA A 184 37.28 -10.70 -13.59
C ALA A 184 38.23 -11.92 -13.47
N GLN A 185 38.32 -12.52 -12.29
CA GLN A 185 39.08 -13.76 -12.01
C GLN A 185 38.24 -15.04 -12.18
N GLY A 186 37.02 -14.95 -12.72
CA GLY A 186 36.13 -16.08 -12.99
C GLY A 186 35.35 -16.60 -11.79
N GLN A 187 35.47 -15.96 -10.62
CA GLN A 187 34.73 -16.35 -9.41
C GLN A 187 33.31 -15.77 -9.41
N THR A 188 32.30 -16.60 -9.17
CA THR A 188 30.91 -16.16 -9.05
C THR A 188 30.61 -15.72 -7.61
N PHE A 189 30.23 -14.47 -7.45
CA PHE A 189 29.75 -13.88 -6.19
C PHE A 189 28.29 -13.51 -6.32
N GLN A 190 27.55 -13.46 -5.23
CA GLN A 190 26.21 -12.88 -5.26
C GLN A 190 26.29 -11.35 -5.30
N TYR A 191 25.49 -10.75 -6.16
CA TYR A 191 25.42 -9.30 -6.33
C TYR A 191 24.79 -8.67 -5.09
N GLY A 192 25.45 -7.67 -4.50
CA GLY A 192 24.93 -6.98 -3.32
C GLY A 192 25.24 -7.64 -1.97
N GLY A 193 26.03 -8.72 -1.93
CA GLY A 193 26.54 -9.31 -0.67
C GLY A 193 25.48 -9.96 0.23
N ARG A 194 24.21 -10.00 -0.19
CA ARG A 194 23.11 -10.66 0.51
C ARG A 194 22.72 -11.96 -0.17
N ASN A 195 22.60 -13.01 0.62
CA ASN A 195 22.11 -14.31 0.18
C ASN A 195 20.57 -14.25 0.01
N PRO A 196 19.96 -14.90 -1.00
CA PRO A 196 18.50 -15.10 -1.10
C PRO A 196 17.87 -15.67 0.15
N TYR A 197 18.71 -16.32 0.95
CA TYR A 197 18.37 -16.96 2.19
C TYR A 197 18.82 -16.16 3.43
N SER A 198 19.17 -14.88 3.33
CA SER A 198 19.64 -14.10 4.51
C SER A 198 18.62 -14.12 5.66
N HIS A 199 17.32 -14.18 5.33
CA HIS A 199 16.24 -14.32 6.31
C HIS A 199 16.08 -15.76 6.83
N THR A 200 16.35 -16.77 6.01
CA THR A 200 16.09 -18.20 6.33
C THR A 200 17.31 -18.99 6.80
N LEU A 201 18.53 -18.56 6.45
CA LEU A 201 19.81 -19.18 6.81
C LEU A 201 20.57 -18.33 7.84
N ASP A 202 20.60 -17.00 7.67
CA ASP A 202 21.40 -16.11 8.52
C ASP A 202 20.55 -15.39 9.59
N ASN A 203 19.22 -15.57 9.55
CA ASN A 203 18.24 -14.92 10.43
C ASN A 203 18.43 -13.39 10.53
N ASP A 204 18.95 -12.76 9.47
CA ASP A 204 19.11 -11.29 9.38
C ASP A 204 17.81 -10.67 8.87
N TRP A 205 17.12 -9.94 9.74
CA TRP A 205 15.88 -9.22 9.42
C TRP A 205 16.08 -7.70 9.33
N SER A 206 17.32 -7.21 9.34
CA SER A 206 17.62 -5.80 9.57
C SER A 206 17.09 -4.87 8.48
N GLU A 207 17.18 -5.26 7.20
CA GLU A 207 16.58 -4.46 6.12
C GLU A 207 15.06 -4.45 6.19
N ALA A 208 14.44 -5.59 6.46
CA ALA A 208 13.00 -5.67 6.54
C ALA A 208 12.45 -4.80 7.69
N ILE A 209 13.12 -4.83 8.84
CA ILE A 209 12.83 -3.97 9.99
C ILE A 209 13.02 -2.50 9.60
N LEU A 210 14.11 -2.15 8.93
CA LEU A 210 14.37 -0.77 8.48
C LEU A 210 13.33 -0.25 7.50
N VAL A 211 12.87 -1.09 6.56
CA VAL A 211 11.77 -0.75 5.64
C VAL A 211 10.48 -0.48 6.42
N MET A 212 10.11 -1.37 7.34
CA MET A 212 8.90 -1.19 8.15
C MET A 212 8.97 0.03 9.07
N ARG A 213 10.15 0.34 9.61
CA ARG A 213 10.38 1.58 10.40
C ARG A 213 10.24 2.84 9.56
N LYS A 214 10.65 2.82 8.29
CA LYS A 214 10.42 3.95 7.38
C LYS A 214 8.93 4.11 7.11
N LEU A 215 8.23 3.00 6.86
CA LEU A 215 6.79 3.02 6.66
C LEU A 215 6.07 3.54 7.90
N SER A 216 6.47 3.13 9.10
CA SER A 216 5.83 3.56 10.34
C SER A 216 5.93 5.04 10.59
N LYS A 217 7.07 5.65 10.26
CA LYS A 217 7.27 7.09 10.37
C LYS A 217 6.44 7.87 9.37
N SER A 218 6.30 7.35 8.14
CA SER A 218 5.47 7.98 7.11
C SER A 218 3.98 7.87 7.44
N LEU A 219 3.56 6.79 8.10
CA LEU A 219 2.17 6.48 8.42
C LEU A 219 1.95 6.40 9.94
N TYR A 220 2.37 7.45 10.66
CA TYR A 220 2.25 7.51 12.11
C TYR A 220 0.80 7.68 12.61
N GLY A 221 -0.11 8.05 11.69
CA GLY A 221 -1.55 8.18 11.92
C GLY A 221 -2.32 6.85 11.88
N LEU A 222 -1.66 5.74 11.56
CA LEU A 222 -2.34 4.48 11.28
C LEU A 222 -3.00 3.88 12.53
N GLU A 223 -4.25 3.45 12.38
CA GLU A 223 -5.12 2.83 13.37
C GLU A 223 -5.39 1.36 13.03
N TYR A 224 -5.38 0.99 11.75
CA TYR A 224 -5.63 -0.36 11.27
C TYR A 224 -4.59 -0.77 10.23
N LEU A 225 -4.00 -1.95 10.44
CA LEU A 225 -3.02 -2.54 9.51
C LEU A 225 -3.38 -3.98 9.19
N ASP A 226 -3.80 -4.24 7.95
CA ASP A 226 -4.08 -5.59 7.48
C ASP A 226 -2.86 -6.22 6.78
N LEU A 227 -2.36 -7.29 7.39
CA LEU A 227 -1.22 -8.10 6.96
C LEU A 227 -1.65 -9.56 6.72
N THR A 228 -2.89 -9.77 6.30
CA THR A 228 -3.42 -11.08 5.90
C THR A 228 -2.48 -11.75 4.90
N GLY A 229 -2.13 -13.03 5.12
CA GLY A 229 -1.21 -13.78 4.26
C GLY A 229 0.27 -13.41 4.41
N CYS A 230 0.62 -12.46 5.28
CA CYS A 230 2.00 -11.99 5.48
C CYS A 230 2.68 -12.65 6.69
N ALA A 231 2.32 -13.89 7.03
CA ALA A 231 2.87 -14.59 8.19
C ALA A 231 4.42 -14.58 8.31
N PRO A 232 5.21 -14.67 7.22
CA PRO A 232 6.67 -14.54 7.31
C PRO A 232 7.17 -13.21 7.92
N TRP A 233 6.32 -12.20 8.07
CA TRP A 233 6.68 -10.91 8.66
C TRP A 233 6.71 -10.95 10.18
N ALA A 234 6.25 -12.01 10.84
CA ALA A 234 6.21 -12.10 12.29
C ALA A 234 7.55 -11.69 12.94
N LYS A 235 8.68 -12.17 12.40
CA LYS A 235 10.02 -11.77 12.86
C LYS A 235 10.31 -10.29 12.66
N VAL A 236 9.87 -9.70 11.55
CA VAL A 236 10.02 -8.26 11.29
C VAL A 236 9.26 -7.43 12.32
N LEU A 237 8.05 -7.89 12.69
CA LEU A 237 7.17 -7.21 13.64
C LEU A 237 7.70 -7.30 15.09
N THR A 238 8.44 -8.37 15.42
CA THR A 238 8.81 -8.70 16.81
C THR A 238 10.30 -8.65 17.13
N SER A 239 11.22 -8.58 16.17
CA SER A 239 12.67 -8.72 16.42
C SER A 239 13.38 -7.36 16.54
N HIS A 240 14.67 -7.41 16.89
CA HIS A 240 15.64 -6.31 16.82
C HIS A 240 16.66 -6.66 15.73
N SER A 241 17.15 -5.69 14.96
CA SER A 241 18.18 -5.94 13.92
C SER A 241 19.53 -6.35 14.49
N HIS A 242 19.93 -5.81 15.65
CA HIS A 242 21.28 -6.03 16.22
C HIS A 242 21.28 -6.71 17.60
N GLY A 243 20.18 -7.37 17.97
CA GLY A 243 20.05 -8.14 19.21
C GLY A 243 19.36 -7.39 20.36
N PRO A 244 19.16 -8.03 21.52
CA PRO A 244 18.25 -7.59 22.58
C PRO A 244 18.73 -6.39 23.42
N GLY A 245 19.69 -5.59 22.94
CA GLY A 245 20.22 -4.41 23.63
C GLY A 245 20.13 -3.10 22.84
N ASP A 246 19.69 -3.15 21.59
CA ASP A 246 19.50 -1.96 20.75
C ASP A 246 18.01 -1.73 20.48
N GLU A 247 17.36 -1.01 21.40
CA GLU A 247 15.95 -0.65 21.27
C GLU A 247 15.69 0.32 20.11
N THR A 248 16.75 0.95 19.57
CA THR A 248 16.60 1.89 18.46
C THR A 248 16.40 1.18 17.13
N ASP A 249 16.38 -0.15 17.11
CA ASP A 249 16.50 -0.96 15.91
C ASP A 249 15.38 -2.01 15.78
N MET A 250 14.19 -1.62 16.25
CA MET A 250 12.92 -2.34 16.09
C MET A 250 11.80 -1.40 15.62
N ILE A 251 10.64 -1.98 15.28
CA ILE A 251 9.41 -1.22 15.02
C ILE A 251 8.93 -0.61 16.34
N ASP A 252 8.68 0.71 16.32
CA ASP A 252 8.17 1.43 17.48
C ASP A 252 6.64 1.34 17.57
N TRP A 253 6.16 0.36 18.33
CA TRP A 253 4.75 0.13 18.59
C TRP A 253 4.14 1.08 19.63
N VAL A 254 4.94 1.99 20.22
CA VAL A 254 4.50 2.95 21.25
C VAL A 254 4.48 4.37 20.71
N GLY A 255 5.50 4.78 19.95
CA GLY A 255 5.59 6.07 19.27
C GLY A 255 5.01 6.01 17.87
N ASP A 256 5.85 5.72 16.86
CA ASP A 256 5.47 5.79 15.44
C ASP A 256 4.16 5.05 15.13
N TRP A 257 3.98 3.84 15.64
CA TRP A 257 2.75 3.03 15.50
C TRP A 257 1.96 2.89 16.80
N GLY A 258 2.01 3.89 17.67
CA GLY A 258 1.26 3.94 18.93
C GLY A 258 -0.26 4.05 18.78
N LYS A 259 -0.74 4.45 17.59
CA LYS A 259 -2.17 4.59 17.26
C LYS A 259 -2.82 3.32 16.70
N ILE A 260 -2.03 2.33 16.25
CA ILE A 260 -2.60 1.12 15.66
C ILE A 260 -3.43 0.38 16.72
N GLU A 261 -4.72 0.21 16.48
CA GLU A 261 -5.63 -0.52 17.36
C GLU A 261 -5.83 -1.95 16.88
N THR A 262 -5.75 -2.19 15.57
CA THR A 262 -5.98 -3.50 14.97
C THR A 262 -4.87 -3.87 14.00
N VAL A 263 -4.32 -5.07 14.16
CA VAL A 263 -3.45 -5.71 13.17
C VAL A 263 -4.06 -7.02 12.74
N VAL A 264 -4.29 -7.21 11.45
CA VAL A 264 -4.80 -8.49 10.92
C VAL A 264 -3.62 -9.35 10.49
N LEU A 265 -3.47 -10.52 11.12
CA LEU A 265 -2.44 -11.53 10.84
C LEU A 265 -3.09 -12.89 10.54
N THR A 266 -4.19 -12.89 9.78
CA THR A 266 -4.79 -14.12 9.28
C THR A 266 -3.93 -14.71 8.16
N THR A 267 -4.08 -16.00 7.92
CA THR A 267 -3.42 -16.74 6.82
C THR A 267 -4.02 -16.39 5.46
N GLY A 268 -5.25 -15.86 5.44
CA GLY A 268 -6.00 -15.59 4.21
C GLY A 268 -6.43 -16.85 3.45
N SER A 269 -6.16 -18.03 4.01
CA SER A 269 -6.44 -19.33 3.40
C SER A 269 -7.55 -20.05 4.17
N VAL A 270 -8.37 -20.80 3.44
CA VAL A 270 -9.36 -21.70 4.08
C VAL A 270 -8.62 -22.77 4.89
N PRO A 271 -9.08 -23.09 6.11
CA PRO A 271 -8.46 -24.13 6.90
C PRO A 271 -8.37 -25.46 6.13
N PRO A 272 -7.21 -26.14 6.15
CA PRO A 272 -7.03 -27.39 5.42
C PRO A 272 -7.90 -28.51 6.01
N ALA A 273 -8.30 -29.46 5.16
CA ALA A 273 -9.05 -30.62 5.62
C ALA A 273 -8.21 -31.50 6.56
N MET A 274 -8.82 -32.12 7.56
CA MET A 274 -8.13 -32.88 8.62
C MET A 274 -7.21 -34.00 8.12
N HIS A 275 -7.51 -34.57 6.95
CA HIS A 275 -6.69 -35.63 6.33
C HIS A 275 -5.39 -35.11 5.70
N GLU A 276 -5.23 -33.79 5.55
CA GLU A 276 -4.03 -33.14 5.03
C GLU A 276 -3.07 -32.76 6.16
N SER A 277 -2.62 -33.74 6.96
CA SER A 277 -1.92 -33.49 8.23
C SER A 277 -0.74 -32.52 8.14
N GLY A 278 0.05 -32.55 7.05
CA GLY A 278 1.16 -31.60 6.85
C GLY A 278 0.71 -30.15 6.61
N LYS A 279 -0.43 -29.94 5.94
CA LYS A 279 -1.01 -28.61 5.76
C LYS A 279 -1.68 -28.11 7.05
N VAL A 280 -2.35 -29.01 7.78
CA VAL A 280 -2.93 -28.72 9.11
C VAL A 280 -1.85 -28.25 10.07
N GLU A 281 -0.72 -28.95 10.15
CA GLU A 281 0.39 -28.56 11.05
C GLU A 281 0.98 -27.20 10.66
N ARG A 282 1.17 -26.96 9.36
CA ARG A 282 1.62 -25.66 8.86
C ARG A 282 0.64 -24.55 9.25
N TYR A 283 -0.66 -24.76 9.03
CA TYR A 283 -1.71 -23.81 9.35
C TYR A 283 -1.75 -23.48 10.85
N LYS A 284 -1.68 -24.50 11.72
CA LYS A 284 -1.55 -24.33 13.18
C LYS A 284 -0.30 -23.53 13.56
N GLY A 285 0.82 -23.80 12.89
CA GLY A 285 2.06 -23.04 13.04
C GLY A 285 1.86 -21.55 12.77
N LEU A 286 1.19 -21.18 11.67
CA LEU A 286 0.92 -19.78 11.32
C LEU A 286 0.04 -19.09 12.37
N ILE A 287 -1.02 -19.74 12.85
CA ILE A 287 -1.88 -19.20 13.92
C ILE A 287 -1.07 -18.98 15.21
N SER A 288 -0.25 -19.95 15.58
CA SER A 288 0.58 -19.87 16.79
C SER A 288 1.58 -18.71 16.72
N GLU A 289 2.12 -18.44 15.52
CA GLU A 289 3.04 -17.35 15.27
C GLU A 289 2.34 -15.99 15.33
N ALA A 290 1.14 -15.85 14.75
CA ALA A 290 0.32 -14.65 14.86
C ALA A 290 -0.02 -14.31 16.32
N ARG A 291 -0.45 -15.31 17.11
CA ARG A 291 -0.72 -15.18 18.56
C ARG A 291 0.53 -14.84 19.38
N LEU A 292 1.70 -15.34 18.97
CA LEU A 292 2.96 -14.97 19.62
C LEU A 292 3.31 -13.51 19.30
N THR A 293 3.18 -13.09 18.05
CA THR A 293 3.38 -11.70 17.62
C THR A 293 2.49 -10.74 18.40
N GLU A 294 1.21 -11.07 18.56
CA GLU A 294 0.29 -10.30 19.40
C GLU A 294 0.81 -10.11 20.82
N ARG A 295 1.18 -11.21 21.49
CA ARG A 295 1.67 -11.16 22.87
C ARG A 295 2.92 -10.29 22.99
N ILE A 296 3.84 -10.37 22.02
CA ILE A 296 5.05 -9.55 22.01
C ILE A 296 4.71 -8.07 21.80
N ILE A 297 3.84 -7.73 20.85
CA ILE A 297 3.45 -6.34 20.59
C ILE A 297 2.71 -5.74 21.81
N ARG A 298 1.77 -6.48 22.40
CA ARG A 298 1.08 -6.06 23.64
C ARG A 298 2.07 -5.84 24.79
N ALA A 299 3.03 -6.76 24.97
CA ALA A 299 4.06 -6.63 25.99
C ALA A 299 4.94 -5.39 25.77
N ARG A 300 5.31 -5.09 24.52
CA ARG A 300 6.07 -3.88 24.15
C ARG A 300 5.31 -2.59 24.42
N ARG A 301 3.99 -2.59 24.19
CA ARG A 301 3.15 -1.44 24.54
C ARG A 301 3.13 -1.19 26.04
N ALA A 302 3.13 -2.24 26.86
CA ALA A 302 3.17 -2.13 28.32
C ALA A 302 2.12 -1.15 28.89
N GLY A 303 0.93 -1.08 28.27
CA GLY A 303 -0.15 -0.15 28.64
C GLY A 303 0.00 1.28 28.12
N ARG A 304 0.99 1.57 27.27
CA ARG A 304 1.16 2.85 26.57
C ARG A 304 0.55 2.77 25.17
N GLY A 305 -0.06 3.86 24.71
CA GLY A 305 -0.78 3.93 23.44
C GLY A 305 -2.19 3.35 23.52
N HIS A 306 -2.82 3.13 22.38
CA HIS A 306 -4.16 2.53 22.31
C HIS A 306 -4.09 1.03 22.61
N PRO A 307 -5.17 0.41 23.11
CA PRO A 307 -5.27 -1.05 23.15
C PRO A 307 -5.08 -1.62 21.75
N ILE A 308 -4.26 -2.67 21.63
CA ILE A 308 -4.05 -3.38 20.36
C ILE A 308 -4.72 -4.75 20.39
N ALA A 309 -5.48 -5.05 19.34
CA ALA A 309 -5.98 -6.36 19.00
C ALA A 309 -5.21 -6.90 17.79
N VAL A 310 -4.90 -8.19 17.81
CA VAL A 310 -4.45 -8.90 16.62
C VAL A 310 -5.53 -9.87 16.20
N GLU A 311 -6.05 -9.70 14.99
CA GLU A 311 -6.98 -10.64 14.40
C GLU A 311 -6.20 -11.79 13.76
N ALA A 312 -6.51 -13.02 14.14
CA ALA A 312 -5.89 -14.23 13.62
C ALA A 312 -7.00 -15.27 13.34
N ASP A 313 -6.70 -16.25 12.49
CA ASP A 313 -7.64 -17.33 12.19
C ASP A 313 -8.06 -18.10 13.46
N PRO A 314 -9.29 -18.66 13.48
CA PRO A 314 -9.74 -19.50 14.59
C PRO A 314 -8.84 -20.74 14.73
N GLU A 315 -8.68 -21.21 15.97
CA GLU A 315 -7.96 -22.44 16.24
C GLU A 315 -8.73 -23.64 15.65
N LEU A 316 -7.98 -24.62 15.13
CA LEU A 316 -8.54 -25.89 14.68
C LEU A 316 -8.68 -26.81 15.90
N ASP A 317 -9.94 -27.02 16.33
CA ASP A 317 -10.34 -28.00 17.36
C ASP A 317 -9.91 -29.44 17.00
#